data_AF-T1JKF8-F1
#
_entry.id   AF-T1JKF8-F1
#
_cell.length_a   1.000
_cell.length_b   1.000
_cell.length_c   1.000
_cell.angle_alpha   90.00
_cell.angle_beta   90.00
_cell.angle_gamma   90.00
#
_symmetry.space_group_name_H-M   'P 1'
#
loop_
_entity.id
_entity.type
_entity.pdbx_description
1 polymer ?
#
loop_
_entity_poly.entity_id
_entity_poly.type
_entity_poly.pdbx_seq_one_letter_code
_entity_poly.pdbx_strand_id
1 'polypeptide(L)'
;MYLGGRFTVFPNGILHIRDVNAGDGGRHYRCRTQHRLTGEIRLSNTAGRLLITEPQSSVPPRITHSMGMVEAYQGDAVELPCAAQGSPTPAY
;
A
#
# COMPACT_ATOMS: atom_id res chain seq x y z
N MET A 1 15.44 -8.56 1.08
CA MET A 1 14.49 -9.30 1.94
C MET A 1 13.65 -8.30 2.71
N TYR A 2 12.48 -7.90 2.19
CA TYR A 2 11.51 -7.17 2.99
C TYR A 2 10.73 -8.20 3.79
N LEU A 3 11.18 -8.50 5.01
CA LEU A 3 10.41 -9.27 5.98
C LEU A 3 9.16 -8.43 6.29
N GLY A 4 8.05 -8.75 5.60
CA GLY A 4 6.86 -7.92 5.52
C GLY A 4 6.25 -7.67 6.90
N GLY A 5 6.54 -6.49 7.45
CA GLY A 5 5.85 -5.98 8.61
C GLY A 5 4.47 -5.44 8.24
N ARG A 6 3.72 -5.01 9.26
CA ARG A 6 2.42 -4.35 9.10
C ARG A 6 2.44 -3.21 8.08
N PHE A 7 3.55 -2.48 7.98
CA PHE A 7 3.80 -1.43 7.00
C PHE A 7 4.86 -1.93 6.01
N THR A 8 4.52 -2.00 4.72
CA THR A 8 5.43 -2.42 3.66
C THR A 8 5.36 -1.44 2.51
N VAL A 9 6.52 -1.03 1.95
CA VAL A 9 6.57 -0.21 0.73
C VAL A 9 6.96 -1.12 -0.42
N PHE A 10 6.08 -1.25 -1.41
CA PHE A 10 6.32 -2.01 -2.62
C PHE A 10 7.42 -1.35 -3.46
N PRO A 11 8.12 -2.11 -4.34
CA PRO A 11 9.15 -1.57 -5.23
C PRO A 11 8.65 -0.43 -6.14
N ASN A 12 7.36 -0.39 -6.43
CA ASN A 12 6.72 0.69 -7.19
C ASN A 12 6.45 1.97 -6.36
N GLY A 13 6.85 2.00 -5.08
CA GLY A 13 6.70 3.15 -4.18
C GLY A 13 5.37 3.21 -3.43
N ILE A 14 4.51 2.21 -3.54
CA ILE A 14 3.21 2.18 -2.85
C ILE A 14 3.39 1.69 -1.40
N LEU A 15 2.81 2.42 -0.46
CA LEU A 15 2.70 1.99 0.94
C LEU A 15 1.48 1.08 1.12
N HIS A 16 1.72 -0.16 1.53
CA HIS A 16 0.72 -1.13 1.92
C HIS A 16 0.71 -1.29 3.45
N ILE A 17 -0.49 -1.20 4.04
CA ILE A 17 -0.71 -1.28 5.48
C ILE A 17 -1.66 -2.45 5.74
N ARG A 18 -1.17 -3.46 6.47
CA ARG A 18 -1.95 -4.63 6.89
C ARG A 18 -2.63 -4.36 8.23
N ASP A 19 -3.74 -5.05 8.46
CA ASP A 19 -4.51 -4.97 9.71
C ASP A 19 -4.77 -3.53 10.16
N VAL A 20 -5.29 -2.70 9.25
CA VAL A 20 -5.55 -1.28 9.50
C VAL A 20 -6.49 -1.12 10.69
N ASN A 21 -6.15 -0.24 11.62
CA ASN A 21 -6.94 0.04 12.83
C ASN A 21 -7.15 1.54 13.03
N ALA A 22 -8.08 1.92 13.90
CA ALA A 22 -8.44 3.32 14.14
C ALA A 22 -7.25 4.25 14.43
N GLY A 23 -6.18 3.74 15.06
CA GLY A 23 -4.96 4.50 15.33
C GLY A 23 -4.20 4.94 14.07
N ASP A 24 -4.35 4.23 12.95
CA ASP A 24 -3.70 4.58 11.69
C ASP A 24 -4.37 5.77 11.00
N GLY A 25 -5.65 6.02 11.27
CA GLY A 25 -6.38 7.19 10.75
C GLY A 25 -5.91 8.51 11.36
N GLY A 26 -5.32 8.47 12.56
CA GLY A 26 -4.70 9.62 13.21
C GLY A 26 -3.33 10.00 12.63
N ARG A 27 -2.72 9.14 11.81
CA ARG A 27 -1.38 9.34 11.26
C ARG A 27 -1.41 10.15 9.97
N HIS A 28 -0.33 10.89 9.73
CA HIS A 28 -0.07 11.60 8.49
C HIS A 28 0.99 10.87 7.67
N TYR A 29 0.62 10.38 6.50
CA TYR A 29 1.51 9.68 5.59
C TYR A 29 2.04 10.65 4.54
N ARG A 30 3.36 10.64 4.29
CA ARG A 30 4.00 11.44 3.23
C ARG A 30 4.90 10.56 2.39
N CYS A 31 4.92 10.82 1.09
CA CYS A 31 5.89 10.22 0.20
C CYS A 31 7.21 11.00 0.26
N ARG A 32 8.32 10.28 0.21
CA ARG A 32 9.67 10.85 0.07
C ARG A 32 10.23 10.39 -1.27
N THR A 33 10.40 11.31 -2.21
CA THR A 33 11.03 11.03 -3.49
C THR A 33 12.50 11.45 -3.46
N GLN A 34 13.32 10.75 -4.22
CA GLN A 34 14.72 11.11 -4.43
C GLN A 34 14.98 11.19 -5.93
N HIS A 35 15.46 12.33 -6.39
CA HIS A 35 15.83 12.50 -7.79
C HIS A 35 17.16 11.77 -8.05
N ARG A 36 17.15 10.80 -8.98
CA ARG A 36 18.28 9.89 -9.19
C ARG A 36 19.58 10.59 -9.63
N LEU A 37 19.48 11.68 -10.39
CA LEU A 37 20.64 12.36 -10.97
C LEU A 37 21.24 13.42 -10.03
N THR A 38 20.39 14.19 -9.37
CA THR A 38 20.82 15.31 -8.50
C THR A 38 20.93 14.91 -7.04
N GLY A 39 20.32 13.78 -6.66
CA GLY A 39 20.22 13.34 -5.27
C GLY A 39 19.22 14.14 -4.44
N GLU A 40 18.51 15.12 -5.02
CA GLU A 40 17.55 15.95 -4.28
C GLU A 40 16.43 15.08 -3.69
N ILE A 41 16.22 15.22 -2.38
CA ILE A 41 15.15 14.55 -1.66
C ILE A 41 14.02 15.55 -1.42
N ARG A 42 12.81 15.20 -1.83
CA ARG A 42 11.61 16.00 -1.59
C ARG A 42 10.53 15.19 -0.92
N LEU A 43 9.86 15.82 0.04
CA LEU A 43 8.63 15.29 0.60
C LEU A 43 7.43 15.76 -0.22
N SER A 44 6.36 14.97 -0.23
CA SER A 44 5.10 15.41 -0.79
C SER A 44 4.61 16.68 -0.09
N ASN A 45 4.15 17.66 -0.88
CA ASN A 45 3.62 18.93 -0.36
C ASN A 45 2.40 18.70 0.56
N THR A 46 1.63 17.65 0.28
CA THR A 46 0.48 17.22 1.07
C THR A 46 0.79 15.95 1.85
N ALA A 47 0.08 15.76 2.97
CA ALA A 47 0.08 14.51 3.72
C ALA A 47 -1.25 13.78 3.49
N GLY A 48 -1.18 12.49 3.17
CA GLY A 48 -2.33 11.61 3.13
C GLY A 48 -2.77 11.21 4.55
N ARG A 49 -4.07 10.93 4.70
CA ARG A 49 -4.67 10.35 5.89
C ARG A 49 -5.56 9.17 5.47
N LEU A 50 -5.72 8.22 6.37
CA LEU A 50 -6.66 7.11 6.17
C LEU A 50 -8.00 7.46 6.81
N LEU A 51 -9.07 7.34 6.04
CA LEU A 51 -10.42 7.35 6.57
C LEU A 51 -10.83 5.90 6.87
N ILE A 52 -11.08 5.60 8.13
CA ILE A 52 -11.38 4.24 8.59
C ILE A 52 -12.86 4.21 8.97
N THR A 53 -13.61 3.34 8.30
CA THR A 53 -15.05 3.18 8.48
C THR A 53 -15.36 1.76 8.91
N GLU A 54 -16.12 1.62 9.99
CA GLU A 54 -16.60 0.31 10.44
C GLU A 54 -17.79 -0.14 9.55
N PRO A 55 -17.72 -1.33 8.94
CA PRO A 55 -18.81 -1.85 8.13
C PRO A 55 -20.06 -2.14 8.97
N GLN A 56 -21.22 -1.62 8.54
CA GLN A 56 -22.50 -1.82 9.23
C GLN A 56 -23.15 -3.18 8.92
N SER A 57 -22.69 -3.86 7.87
CA SER A 57 -23.18 -5.17 7.41
C SER A 57 -22.06 -5.90 6.68
N SER A 58 -22.31 -7.15 6.26
CA SER A 58 -21.36 -7.88 5.44
C SER A 58 -21.16 -7.18 4.09
N VAL A 59 -19.91 -6.97 3.73
CA VAL A 59 -19.50 -6.35 2.47
C VAL A 59 -18.73 -7.39 1.67
N PRO A 60 -19.19 -7.80 0.47
CA PRO A 60 -18.48 -8.79 -0.32
C PRO A 60 -17.06 -8.29 -0.70
N PRO A 61 -16.08 -9.21 -0.78
CA PRO A 61 -14.71 -8.85 -1.12
C PRO A 61 -14.65 -8.22 -2.52
N ARG A 62 -13.97 -7.08 -2.62
CA ARG A 62 -13.69 -6.40 -3.89
C ARG A 62 -12.21 -6.04 -3.96
N ILE A 63 -11.56 -6.38 -5.07
CA ILE A 63 -10.21 -5.94 -5.36
C ILE A 63 -10.24 -4.42 -5.61
N THR A 64 -9.51 -3.68 -4.78
CA THR A 64 -9.39 -2.22 -4.86
C THR A 64 -8.07 -1.78 -5.45
N HIS A 65 -7.05 -2.63 -5.39
CA HIS A 65 -5.77 -2.38 -6.04
C HIS A 65 -5.18 -3.67 -6.58
N SER A 66 -4.88 -3.68 -7.87
CA SER A 66 -4.13 -4.75 -8.53
C SER A 66 -3.34 -4.17 -9.70
N MET A 67 -2.32 -4.87 -10.17
CA MET A 67 -1.62 -4.53 -11.41
C MET A 67 -1.90 -5.58 -12.47
N GLY A 68 -2.51 -5.16 -13.57
CA GLY A 68 -2.91 -6.05 -14.67
C GLY A 68 -1.75 -6.50 -15.58
N MET A 69 -0.65 -5.75 -15.60
CA MET A 69 0.56 -6.09 -16.34
C MET A 69 1.79 -5.70 -15.51
N VAL A 70 2.76 -6.62 -15.42
CA VAL A 70 4.05 -6.41 -14.76
C VAL A 70 5.14 -6.92 -15.68
N GLU A 71 6.13 -6.07 -15.95
CA GLU A 71 7.31 -6.41 -16.74
C GLU A 71 8.47 -6.78 -15.81
N ALA A 72 9.18 -7.86 -16.13
CA ALA A 72 10.32 -8.34 -15.36
C ALA A 72 11.30 -9.09 -16.27
N TYR A 73 12.57 -9.12 -15.87
CA TYR A 73 13.58 -9.92 -16.56
C TYR A 73 13.57 -11.36 -16.05
N GLN A 74 14.10 -12.28 -16.86
CA GLN A 74 14.24 -13.67 -16.45
C GLN A 74 15.14 -13.76 -15.21
N GLY A 75 14.61 -14.34 -14.13
CA GLY A 75 15.30 -14.48 -12.84
C GLY A 75 14.94 -13.42 -11.81
N ASP A 76 14.19 -12.38 -12.17
CA ASP A 76 13.70 -11.39 -11.20
C ASP A 76 12.65 -11.98 -10.26
N ALA A 77 12.73 -11.61 -8.98
CA ALA A 77 11.65 -11.82 -8.03
C ALA A 77 10.63 -10.68 -8.18
N VAL A 78 9.39 -11.02 -8.50
CA VAL A 78 8.31 -10.06 -8.74
C VAL A 78 7.26 -10.17 -7.65
N GLU A 79 6.82 -9.02 -7.14
CA GLU A 79 5.69 -8.94 -6.20
C GLU A 79 4.45 -8.43 -6.95
N LEU A 80 3.39 -9.25 -6.96
CA LEU A 80 2.12 -8.90 -7.57
C LEU A 80 1.18 -8.30 -6.51
N PRO A 81 0.87 -7.00 -6.57
CA PRO A 81 -0.03 -6.40 -5.60
C PRO A 81 -1.47 -6.90 -5.85
N CYS A 82 -2.10 -7.39 -4.79
CA CYS A 82 -3.52 -7.70 -4.75
C CYS A 82 -4.06 -7.20 -3.40
N ALA A 83 -4.69 -6.04 -3.40
CA ALA A 83 -5.41 -5.52 -2.24
C ALA A 83 -6.91 -5.60 -2.52
N ALA A 84 -7.61 -6.27 -1.62
CA ALA A 84 -9.05 -6.41 -1.57
C ALA A 84 -9.59 -5.85 -0.25
N GLN A 85 -10.81 -5.34 -0.30
CA GLN A 85 -11.56 -4.85 0.84
C GLN A 85 -12.87 -5.62 0.96
N GLY A 86 -13.31 -5.89 2.18
CA GLY A 86 -14.54 -6.63 2.47
C GLY A 86 -14.79 -6.72 3.97
N SER A 87 -15.99 -7.15 4.34
CA SER A 87 -16.38 -7.45 5.72
C SER A 87 -17.14 -8.78 5.75
N PRO A 88 -16.59 -9.86 6.32
CA PRO A 88 -15.32 -9.95 7.05
C PRO A 88 -14.07 -9.77 6.15
N THR A 89 -12.91 -9.56 6.77
CA THR A 89 -11.63 -9.33 6.06
C THR A 89 -11.34 -10.46 5.06
N PRO A 90 -11.07 -10.14 3.78
CA PRO A 90 -10.76 -11.15 2.76
C PRO A 90 -9.46 -11.91 3.05
N ALA A 91 -9.42 -13.18 2.66
CA ALA A 91 -8.20 -14.00 2.64
C ALA A 91 -7.58 -14.01 1.22
N TYR A 92 -6.25 -14.12 1.16
CA TYR A 92 -5.46 -14.22 -0.08
C TYR A 92 -4.72 -15.55 -0.15
#